data_AF-A0A919NFC3-F1
#
_entry.id   AF-A0A919NFC3-F1
#
_cell.length_a   1.000
_cell.length_b   1.000
_cell.length_c   1.000
_cell.angle_alpha   90.00
_cell.angle_beta   90.00
_cell.angle_gamma   90.00
#
_symmetry.space_group_name_H-M   'P 1'
#
loop_
_entity.id
_entity.type
_entity.pdbx_description
1 polymer ?
#
loop_
_entity_poly.entity_id
_entity_poly.type
_entity_poly.pdbx_seq_one_letter_code
_entity_poly.pdbx_strand_id
1 'polypeptide(L)'
;MSVTYTAVLPAREHTVDVLTRLLAAERARRGPRSGTRALSCRDQAILILRWFLDGTRMRQVARDNKISASTGYDYLHEASTCSPPAHRVCTGLCSRRRPPVMTM
;
A
#
# COMPACT_ATOMS: atom_id res chain seq x y z
N MET A 1 -5.59 -27.29 1.06
CA MET A 1 -4.53 -27.40 2.08
C MET A 1 -3.64 -26.18 1.98
N SER A 2 -3.29 -25.54 3.11
CA SER A 2 -2.45 -24.33 3.14
C SER A 2 -1.31 -24.51 4.13
N VAL A 3 -0.13 -24.02 3.77
CA VAL A 3 1.09 -24.05 4.60
C VAL A 3 1.34 -22.65 5.14
N THR A 4 1.66 -22.54 6.42
CA THR A 4 2.00 -21.26 7.06
C THR A 4 3.39 -20.81 6.62
N TYR A 5 3.48 -19.59 6.09
CA TYR A 5 4.74 -18.97 5.66
C TYR A 5 4.92 -17.63 6.36
N THR A 6 6.04 -17.46 7.05
CA THR A 6 6.42 -16.20 7.70
C THR A 6 7.40 -15.47 6.79
N ALA A 7 7.00 -14.31 6.28
CA ALA A 7 7.84 -13.45 5.44
C ALA A 7 8.40 -12.30 6.28
N VAL A 8 9.71 -12.08 6.19
CA VAL A 8 10.34 -10.84 6.69
C VAL A 8 10.49 -9.90 5.52
N LEU A 9 9.91 -8.70 5.63
CA LEU A 9 10.10 -7.66 4.64
C LEU A 9 11.55 -7.11 4.79
N PRO A 10 12.38 -7.11 3.73
CA PRO A 10 13.76 -6.60 3.78
C PRO A 10 13.81 -5.06 3.77
N ALA A 11 12.95 -4.41 4.57
CA ALA A 11 12.95 -2.97 4.78
C ALA A 11 13.50 -2.68 6.17
N ARG A 12 14.33 -1.64 6.29
CA ARG A 12 14.74 -1.14 7.61
C ARG A 12 13.50 -0.59 8.32
N GLU A 13 13.38 -0.86 9.62
CA GLU A 13 12.28 -0.34 10.43
C GLU A 13 12.18 1.19 10.35
N HIS A 14 13.33 1.87 10.27
CA HIS A 14 13.39 3.31 10.06
C HIS A 14 12.63 3.77 8.80
N THR A 15 12.67 3.01 7.70
CA THR A 15 11.94 3.34 6.47
C THR A 15 10.43 3.23 6.69
N VAL A 16 9.98 2.21 7.43
CA VAL A 16 8.58 2.03 7.81
C VAL A 16 8.11 3.20 8.68
N ASP A 17 8.92 3.62 9.65
CA ASP A 17 8.59 4.71 10.55
C ASP A 17 8.50 6.06 9.84
N VAL A 18 9.44 6.35 8.93
CA VAL A 18 9.42 7.57 8.12
C VAL A 18 8.14 7.62 7.26
N LEU A 19 7.80 6.53 6.56
CA LEU A 19 6.58 6.45 5.77
C LEU A 19 5.32 6.56 6.63
N THR A 20 5.32 5.92 7.80
CA THR A 20 4.20 5.98 8.75
C THR A 20 3.96 7.41 9.21
N ARG A 21 5.02 8.16 9.54
CA ARG A 21 4.94 9.58 9.93
C ARG A 21 4.45 10.46 8.80
N LEU A 22 4.93 10.25 7.57
CA LEU A 22 4.46 10.98 6.39
C LEU A 22 2.96 10.74 6.13
N LEU A 23 2.51 9.49 6.22
CA LEU A 23 1.10 9.13 6.07
C LEU A 23 0.25 9.72 7.21
N ALA A 24 0.74 9.71 8.45
CA ALA A 24 0.05 10.34 9.57
C ALA A 24 -0.09 11.86 9.36
N ALA A 25 0.98 12.53 8.91
CA ALA A 25 0.95 13.95 8.58
C ALA A 25 -0.01 14.26 7.43
N GLU A 26 -0.06 13.43 6.39
CA GLU A 26 -1.02 13.60 5.31
C GLU A 26 -2.46 13.40 5.79
N ARG A 27 -2.72 12.35 6.59
CA ARG A 27 -4.05 12.10 7.17
C ARG A 27 -4.50 13.27 8.04
N ALA A 28 -3.58 13.89 8.79
CA ALA A 28 -3.86 15.10 9.56
C ALA A 28 -4.17 16.30 8.64
N ARG A 29 -3.41 16.49 7.55
CA ARG A 29 -3.64 17.57 6.56
C ARG A 29 -4.95 17.43 5.81
N ARG A 30 -5.34 16.21 5.43
CA ARG A 30 -6.60 15.93 4.72
C ARG A 30 -7.83 15.99 5.63
N GLY A 31 -7.62 16.09 6.94
CA GLY A 31 -8.67 16.14 7.95
C GLY A 31 -9.37 14.79 8.18
N PRO A 32 -10.14 14.67 9.27
CA PRO A 32 -10.86 13.44 9.60
C PRO A 32 -12.02 13.21 8.62
N ARG A 33 -11.76 12.50 7.52
CA ARG A 33 -12.82 11.74 6.84
C ARG A 33 -13.08 10.49 7.66
N SER A 34 -14.04 10.61 8.58
CA SER A 34 -14.44 9.57 9.52
C SER A 34 -14.89 8.29 8.84
N GLY A 35 -14.37 7.14 9.28
CA GLY A 35 -15.18 5.92 9.36
C GLY A 35 -15.01 4.83 8.30
N THR A 36 -14.06 4.88 7.37
CA THR A 36 -13.96 3.82 6.31
C THR A 36 -12.55 3.32 6.01
N ARG A 37 -11.55 3.61 6.85
CA ARG A 37 -10.18 3.11 6.60
C ARG A 37 -9.98 1.77 7.28
N ALA A 38 -9.80 0.72 6.47
CA ALA A 38 -9.54 -0.64 6.92
C ALA A 38 -8.14 -0.83 7.54
N LEU A 39 -7.16 0.04 7.23
CA LEU A 39 -5.77 -0.08 7.70
C LEU A 39 -5.25 1.11 8.53
N SER A 40 -4.40 0.79 9.51
CA SER A 40 -3.57 1.76 10.21
C SER A 40 -2.51 2.37 9.27
N CYS A 41 -1.89 3.49 9.66
CA CYS A 41 -0.82 4.11 8.88
C CYS A 41 0.41 3.19 8.72
N ARG A 42 0.72 2.40 9.76
CA ARG A 42 1.85 1.47 9.76
C ARG A 42 1.59 0.29 8.83
N ASP A 43 0.38 -0.27 8.88
CA ASP A 43 0.00 -1.36 7.97
C ASP A 43 -0.03 -0.87 6.52
N GLN A 44 -0.51 0.36 6.30
CA GLN A 44 -0.49 0.98 4.97
C GLN A 44 0.95 1.13 4.47
N ALA A 45 1.88 1.59 5.30
CA ALA A 45 3.30 1.68 4.95
C ALA A 45 3.90 0.31 4.61
N ILE A 46 3.61 -0.72 5.40
CA ILE A 46 4.07 -2.10 5.14
C ILE A 46 3.49 -2.62 3.82
N LEU A 47 2.20 -2.40 3.55
CA LEU A 47 1.56 -2.77 2.28
C LEU A 47 2.27 -2.15 1.09
N ILE A 48 2.58 -0.85 1.16
CA ILE A 48 3.25 -0.11 0.10
C ILE A 48 4.67 -0.65 -0.11
N LEU A 49 5.41 -0.88 0.98
CA LEU A 49 6.76 -1.42 0.90
C LEU A 49 6.79 -2.85 0.36
N ARG A 50 5.86 -3.72 0.77
CA ARG A 50 5.71 -5.08 0.22
C ARG A 50 5.42 -5.05 -1.28
N TRP A 51 4.59 -4.12 -1.73
CA TRP A 51 4.32 -3.94 -3.15
C TRP A 51 5.55 -3.44 -3.91
N PHE A 52 6.28 -2.47 -3.35
CA PHE A 52 7.47 -1.87 -3.98
C PHE A 52 8.68 -2.80 -4.02
N LEU A 53 8.99 -3.48 -2.92
CA LEU A 53 10.19 -4.30 -2.76
C LEU A 53 10.02 -5.68 -3.38
N ASP A 54 8.90 -6.35 -3.10
CA ASP A 54 8.71 -7.74 -3.54
C ASP A 54 8.07 -7.81 -4.94
N GLY A 55 7.57 -6.69 -5.46
CA GLY A 55 6.80 -6.67 -6.71
C GLY A 55 5.58 -7.60 -6.67
N THR A 56 5.10 -7.91 -5.46
CA THR A 56 4.01 -8.86 -5.22
C THR A 56 2.72 -8.37 -5.87
N ARG A 57 1.91 -9.33 -6.33
CA ARG A 57 0.62 -8.98 -6.95
C ARG A 57 -0.24 -8.30 -5.89
N MET A 58 -0.86 -7.16 -6.23
CA MET A 58 -1.75 -6.43 -5.31
C MET A 58 -2.83 -7.32 -4.69
N ARG A 59 -3.32 -8.34 -5.43
CA ARG A 59 -4.29 -9.32 -4.89
C ARG A 59 -3.76 -10.14 -3.72
N GLN A 60 -2.48 -10.50 -3.70
CA GLN A 60 -1.85 -11.25 -2.61
C GLN A 60 -1.70 -10.36 -1.38
N VAL A 61 -1.14 -9.16 -1.58
CA VAL A 61 -0.97 -8.19 -0.48
C VAL A 61 -2.32 -7.77 0.11
N ALA A 62 -3.34 -7.58 -0.74
CA ALA A 62 -4.70 -7.27 -0.30
C ALA A 62 -5.31 -8.41 0.52
N ARG A 63 -5.14 -9.67 0.08
CA ARG A 63 -5.60 -10.85 0.82
C ARG A 63 -4.94 -10.94 2.20
N ASP A 64 -3.63 -10.73 2.28
CA ASP A 64 -2.88 -10.79 3.54
C ASP A 64 -3.36 -9.73 4.54
N ASN A 65 -3.74 -8.56 4.04
CA ASN A 65 -4.25 -7.46 4.85
C ASN A 65 -5.79 -7.46 4.99
N LYS A 66 -6.47 -8.51 4.51
CA LYS A 66 -7.94 -8.65 4.50
C LYS A 66 -8.69 -7.45 3.89
N ILE A 67 -8.10 -6.82 2.88
CA ILE A 67 -8.71 -5.72 2.13
C ILE A 67 -9.00 -6.12 0.69
N SER A 68 -9.87 -5.35 0.04
CA SER A 68 -10.07 -5.47 -1.41
C SER A 68 -8.85 -4.96 -2.18
N ALA A 69 -8.65 -5.46 -3.40
CA ALA A 69 -7.57 -4.99 -4.26
C ALA A 69 -7.73 -3.50 -4.64
N SER A 70 -8.98 -3.01 -4.79
CA SER A 70 -9.27 -1.60 -5.02
C SER A 70 -8.84 -0.74 -3.84
N THR A 71 -9.18 -1.13 -2.60
CA THR A 71 -8.71 -0.44 -1.39
C THR A 71 -7.18 -0.42 -1.31
N GLY A 72 -6.52 -1.51 -1.69
CA GLY A 72 -5.06 -1.56 -1.77
C GLY A 72 -4.49 -0.56 -2.79
N TYR A 73 -5.11 -0.41 -3.96
CA TYR A 73 -4.73 0.60 -4.95
C TYR A 73 -5.04 2.04 -4.50
N ASP A 74 -6.13 2.27 -3.77
CA ASP A 74 -6.45 3.59 -3.21
C ASP A 74 -5.37 4.02 -2.21
N TYR A 75 -4.91 3.09 -1.36
CA TYR A 75 -3.82 3.33 -0.43
C TYR A 75 -2.47 3.54 -1.11
N LEU A 76 -2.21 2.83 -2.20
CA LEU A 76 -1.02 3.04 -3.03
C LEU A 76 -1.06 4.45 -3.66
N HIS A 77 -2.21 4.85 -4.18
CA HIS A 77 -2.42 6.17 -4.78
C HIS A 77 -2.23 7.28 -3.75
N GLU A 78 -2.82 7.13 -2.55
CA GLU A 78 -2.65 8.09 -1.46
C GLU A 78 -1.17 8.31 -1.12
N ALA A 79 -0.38 7.23 -1.02
CA ALA A 79 1.05 7.34 -0.76
C ALA A 79 1.86 7.91 -1.93
N SER A 80 1.47 7.62 -3.17
CA SER A 80 2.11 8.21 -4.35
C SER A 80 1.91 9.72 -4.43
N THR A 81 0.75 10.23 -3.99
CA THR A 81 0.48 11.67 -3.88
C THR A 81 1.30 12.30 -2.75
N CYS A 82 1.54 11.58 -1.65
CA CYS A 82 2.38 12.06 -0.55
C CYS A 82 3.87 12.16 -0.87
N SER A 83 4.37 11.42 -1.87
CA SER A 83 5.79 11.35 -2.19
C SER A 83 6.12 12.23 -3.40
N PRO A 84 6.65 13.45 -3.22
CA PRO A 84 6.89 14.39 -4.31
C PRO A 84 7.77 13.86 -5.48
N PRO A 85 8.77 12.97 -5.28
CA PRO A 85 9.54 12.41 -6.40
C PRO A 85 9.03 11.08 -6.97
N ALA A 86 8.09 10.37 -6.32
CA ALA A 86 7.74 8.99 -6.71
C ALA A 86 6.60 8.87 -7.74
N HIS A 87 5.86 9.96 -8.00
CA HIS A 87 4.64 9.91 -8.82
C HIS A 87 4.88 9.40 -10.26
N ARG A 88 6.01 9.72 -10.91
CA ARG A 88 6.32 9.27 -12.28
C ARG A 88 6.66 7.79 -12.39
N VAL A 89 7.30 7.22 -11.38
CA VAL A 89 7.70 5.79 -11.37
C VAL A 89 6.48 4.91 -11.12
N CYS A 90 5.56 5.35 -10.25
CA CYS A 90 4.35 4.60 -9.91
C CYS A 90 3.40 4.43 -11.10
N THR A 91 3.15 5.48 -11.91
CA THR A 91 2.14 5.40 -12.98
C THR A 91 2.49 4.36 -14.04
N GLY A 92 3.78 4.20 -14.37
CA GLY A 92 4.26 3.20 -15.34
C GLY A 92 4.29 1.76 -14.81
N LEU A 93 4.49 1.57 -13.49
CA LEU A 93 4.46 0.25 -12.84
C LEU A 93 3.03 -0.20 -12.51
N CYS A 94 2.14 0.73 -12.20
CA CYS A 94 0.74 0.46 -11.88
C CYS A 94 -0.04 -0.04 -13.11
N SER A 95 0.24 0.50 -14.31
CA SER A 95 -0.39 0.05 -15.56
C SER A 95 0.06 -1.34 -16.01
N ARG A 96 1.33 -1.71 -15.79
CA ARG A 96 1.86 -3.04 -16.17
C ARG A 96 1.43 -4.18 -15.25
N ARG A 97 1.16 -3.91 -13.97
CA ARG A 97 0.79 -4.94 -12.97
C ARG A 97 -0.69 -4.92 -12.59
N ARG A 98 -1.49 -4.01 -13.16
CA ARG A 98 -2.95 -4.06 -13.05
C ARG A 98 -3.46 -5.30 -13.77
N PRO A 99 -4.06 -6.27 -13.07
CA PRO A 99 -4.80 -7.30 -13.78
C PRO A 99 -6.03 -6.64 -14.46
N PRO A 100 -6.52 -7.18 -15.60
CA PRO A 100 -7.78 -6.70 -16.16
C PRO A 100 -8.85 -6.79 -15.06
N VAL A 101 -9.47 -5.65 -14.78
CA VAL A 101 -10.63 -5.60 -13.89
C VAL A 101 -11.73 -6.30 -14.67
N MET A 102 -12.06 -7.53 -14.26
CA MET A 102 -13.19 -8.26 -14.80
C MET A 102 -14.43 -7.62 -14.22
N THR A 103 -14.97 -6.66 -14.97
CA THR A 103 -16.31 -6.11 -14.75
C THR A 103 -17.28 -7.28 -14.84
N MET A 104 -18.02 -7.52 -13.76
CA MET A 104 -19.15 -8.44 -13.74
C MET A 104 -20.43 -7.62 -13.73
#